data_AF-A0A2H6MU04-F1
#
_entry.id   AF-A0A2H6MU04-F1
#
_cell.length_a   1.000
_cell.length_b   1.000
_cell.length_c   1.000
_cell.angle_alpha   90.00
_cell.angle_beta   90.00
_cell.angle_gamma   90.00
#
_symmetry.space_group_name_H-M   'P 1'
#
loop_
_entity.id
_entity.type
_entity.pdbx_description
1 polymer ?
#
loop_
_entity_poly.entity_id
_entity_poly.type
_entity_poly.pdbx_seq_one_letter_code
_entity_poly.pdbx_strand_id
1 'polypeptide(L)'
;VLLNSPVSDIAGWVDVNKETLQHVKYPNVFGIGDCTNLPTSKTAAAIAGQCGVLDKTISCIMKGKAPTKKYDGYTSCPLITNYNRAILAEFDYNAQPLETFPFDQSKERLISFHLKADMMPYLYWYGLPK
;
A
#
# COMPACT_ATOMS: atom_id res chain seq x y z
N VAL A 1 -0.75 -17.62 3.12
CA VAL A 1 0.30 -17.29 2.12
C VAL A 1 1.64 -17.82 2.68
N LEU A 2 2.63 -18.16 1.85
CA LEU A 2 3.98 -18.67 2.20
C LEU A 2 4.12 -19.60 3.45
N LEU A 3 3.15 -20.50 3.66
CA LEU A 3 3.15 -21.39 4.83
C LEU A 3 4.43 -22.24 4.89
N ASN A 4 4.97 -22.42 6.10
CA ASN A 4 6.20 -23.18 6.39
C ASN A 4 7.50 -22.59 5.80
N SER A 5 7.50 -21.32 5.42
CA SER A 5 8.72 -20.62 5.03
C SER A 5 9.43 -20.00 6.26
N PRO A 6 10.77 -20.02 6.33
CA PRO A 6 11.51 -19.33 7.40
C PRO A 6 11.30 -17.80 7.44
N VAL A 7 10.82 -17.22 6.33
CA VAL A 7 10.55 -15.77 6.23
C VAL A 7 9.15 -15.37 6.67
N SER A 8 8.34 -16.33 7.11
CA SER A 8 6.95 -16.09 7.48
C SER A 8 6.77 -15.93 8.98
N ASP A 9 5.78 -15.12 9.37
CA ASP A 9 5.24 -15.08 10.71
C ASP A 9 4.43 -16.35 11.03
N ILE A 10 3.88 -16.42 12.25
CA ILE A 10 3.07 -17.56 12.71
C ILE A 10 1.81 -17.81 11.86
N ALA A 11 1.30 -16.77 11.18
CA ALA A 11 0.13 -16.84 10.32
C ALA A 11 0.49 -17.08 8.83
N GLY A 12 1.78 -17.19 8.50
CA GLY A 12 2.29 -17.47 7.15
C GLY A 12 2.65 -16.23 6.32
N TRP A 13 2.39 -15.03 6.80
CA TRP A 13 2.70 -13.80 6.06
C TRP A 13 4.19 -13.47 6.14
N VAL A 14 4.77 -12.81 5.13
CA VAL A 14 6.16 -12.34 5.21
C VAL A 14 6.29 -11.37 6.39
N ASP A 15 7.21 -11.68 7.31
CA ASP A 15 7.35 -10.95 8.56
C ASP A 15 8.26 -9.71 8.41
N VAL A 16 7.64 -8.55 8.19
CA VAL A 16 8.32 -7.31 7.84
C VAL A 16 8.09 -6.21 8.88
N ASN A 17 9.06 -5.31 8.98
CA ASN A 17 8.89 -4.06 9.71
C ASN A 17 7.82 -3.20 9.01
N LYS A 18 6.81 -2.78 9.79
CA LYS A 18 5.65 -2.02 9.28
C LYS A 18 5.98 -0.69 8.60
N GLU A 19 7.11 -0.08 8.96
CA GLU A 19 7.53 1.23 8.46
C GLU A 19 8.50 1.11 7.29
N THR A 20 9.39 0.10 7.28
CA THR A 20 10.47 0.03 6.29
C THR A 20 10.29 -1.07 5.24
N LEU A 21 9.38 -2.01 5.46
CA LEU A 21 9.14 -3.21 4.62
C LEU A 21 10.32 -4.20 4.56
N GLN A 22 11.35 -3.97 5.38
CA GLN A 22 12.47 -4.90 5.56
C GLN A 22 12.07 -6.02 6.52
N HIS A 23 12.49 -7.25 6.24
CA HIS A 23 12.21 -8.39 7.10
C HIS A 23 12.86 -8.22 8.48
N VAL A 24 12.12 -8.56 9.55
CA VAL A 24 12.58 -8.39 10.94
C VAL A 24 13.80 -9.24 11.35
N LYS A 25 14.05 -10.38 10.67
CA LYS A 25 15.11 -11.35 11.00
C LYS A 25 16.22 -11.39 9.94
N TYR A 26 15.86 -11.22 8.66
CA TYR A 26 16.79 -11.34 7.54
C TYR A 26 17.00 -9.96 6.90
N PRO A 27 18.12 -9.25 7.17
CA PRO A 27 18.29 -7.85 6.78
C PRO A 27 18.37 -7.62 5.26
N ASN A 28 18.58 -8.68 4.48
CA ASN A 28 18.61 -8.65 3.02
C ASN A 28 17.30 -9.12 2.37
N VAL A 29 16.25 -9.39 3.16
CA VAL A 29 14.93 -9.81 2.69
C VAL A 29 13.94 -8.67 2.88
N PHE A 30 13.04 -8.51 1.91
CA PHE A 30 12.01 -7.49 1.90
C PHE A 30 10.68 -8.10 1.44
N GLY A 31 9.57 -7.49 1.84
CA GLY A 31 8.24 -7.92 1.44
C GLY A 31 7.37 -6.73 1.01
N ILE A 32 6.43 -6.96 0.09
CA ILE A 32 5.49 -5.95 -0.40
C ILE A 32 4.13 -6.58 -0.71
N GLY A 33 3.06 -5.80 -0.56
CA GLY A 33 1.71 -6.16 -0.95
C GLY A 33 1.10 -7.27 -0.09
N ASP A 34 0.18 -8.01 -0.71
CA ASP A 34 -0.75 -8.90 -0.02
C ASP A 34 -0.07 -10.02 0.76
N CYS A 35 1.15 -10.43 0.40
CA CYS A 35 1.88 -11.50 1.08
C CYS A 35 2.46 -11.10 2.44
N THR A 36 2.52 -9.80 2.75
CA THR A 36 3.11 -9.27 3.98
C THR A 36 2.16 -9.28 5.17
N ASN A 37 2.71 -9.15 6.38
CA ASN A 37 1.96 -8.92 7.61
C ASN A 37 1.70 -7.43 7.91
N LEU A 38 1.85 -6.53 6.93
CA LEU A 38 1.57 -5.11 7.14
C LEU A 38 0.11 -4.93 7.61
N PRO A 39 -0.14 -4.27 8.76
CA PRO A 39 -1.46 -4.17 9.37
C PRO A 39 -2.31 -3.07 8.72
N THR A 40 -2.48 -3.13 7.40
CA THR A 40 -3.34 -2.24 6.60
C THR A 40 -4.14 -3.06 5.60
N SER A 41 -5.07 -2.41 4.89
CA SER A 41 -5.87 -3.10 3.86
C SER A 41 -4.98 -3.53 2.69
N LYS A 42 -5.20 -4.77 2.22
CA LYS A 42 -4.44 -5.39 1.12
C LYS A 42 -5.01 -4.93 -0.22
N THR A 43 -4.50 -3.81 -0.73
CA THR A 43 -4.97 -3.17 -1.98
C THR A 43 -3.82 -2.77 -2.89
N ALA A 44 -4.10 -2.58 -4.18
CA ALA A 44 -3.12 -2.07 -5.14
C ALA A 44 -2.65 -0.63 -4.81
N ALA A 45 -3.51 0.19 -4.19
CA ALA A 45 -3.12 1.51 -3.72
C ALA A 45 -2.11 1.43 -2.57
N ALA A 46 -2.27 0.45 -1.66
CA ALA A 46 -1.27 0.16 -0.64
C ALA A 46 0.06 -0.26 -1.28
N ILE A 47 0.04 -1.13 -2.30
CA ILE A 47 1.25 -1.51 -3.05
C ILE A 47 1.94 -0.27 -3.64
N ALA A 48 1.19 0.66 -4.25
CA ALA A 48 1.76 1.88 -4.81
C ALA A 48 2.47 2.74 -3.74
N GLY A 49 1.85 2.94 -2.56
CA GLY A 49 2.47 3.63 -1.43
C GLY A 49 3.71 2.90 -0.87
N GLN A 50 3.64 1.58 -0.80
CA GLN A 50 4.71 0.71 -0.34
C GLN A 50 5.92 0.73 -1.28
N CYS A 51 5.73 0.71 -2.60
CA CYS A 51 6.81 0.77 -3.60
C CYS A 51 7.75 1.95 -3.34
N GLY A 52 7.19 3.14 -3.11
CA GLY A 52 7.97 4.35 -2.88
C GLY A 52 8.73 4.39 -1.56
N VAL A 53 8.37 3.57 -0.58
CA VAL A 53 9.11 3.41 0.68
C VAL A 53 10.16 2.31 0.52
N LEU A 54 9.77 1.17 -0.05
CA LEU A 54 10.65 0.03 -0.23
C LEU A 54 11.86 0.36 -1.13
N ASP A 55 11.67 1.12 -2.21
CA ASP A 55 12.77 1.62 -3.06
C ASP A 55 13.83 2.38 -2.23
N LYS A 56 13.37 3.26 -1.33
CA LYS A 56 14.27 4.02 -0.44
C LYS A 56 14.90 3.15 0.63
N THR A 57 14.15 2.21 1.21
CA THR A 57 14.70 1.24 2.16
C THR A 57 15.84 0.45 1.52
N ILE A 58 15.60 -0.21 0.39
CA ILE A 58 16.61 -1.02 -0.31
C ILE A 58 17.82 -0.16 -0.67
N SER A 59 17.59 1.04 -1.23
CA SER A 59 18.64 2.01 -1.56
C SER A 59 19.51 2.39 -0.36
N CYS A 60 18.92 2.57 0.83
CA CYS A 60 19.67 2.86 2.05
C CYS A 60 20.47 1.65 2.52
N ILE A 61 19.86 0.46 2.55
CA ILE A 61 20.51 -0.78 2.98
C ILE A 61 21.71 -1.12 2.09
N MET A 62 21.59 -0.96 0.76
CA MET A 62 22.70 -1.15 -0.18
C MET A 62 23.87 -0.21 0.08
N LYS A 63 23.62 0.96 0.68
CA LYS A 63 24.64 1.95 1.05
C LYS A 63 25.14 1.79 2.49
N GLY A 64 24.71 0.74 3.21
CA GLY A 64 25.02 0.54 4.62
C GLY A 64 24.41 1.60 5.55
N LYS A 65 23.33 2.26 5.12
CA LYS A 65 22.63 3.31 5.89
C LYS A 65 21.31 2.78 6.45
N ALA A 66 20.89 3.35 7.58
CA ALA A 66 19.56 3.08 8.12
C ALA A 66 18.46 3.67 7.21
N PRO A 67 17.33 2.96 7.00
CA PRO A 67 16.16 3.50 6.32
C PRO A 67 15.59 4.71 7.06
N THR A 68 15.27 5.78 6.32
CA THR A 68 14.75 7.04 6.90
C THR A 68 13.30 7.32 6.53
N LYS A 69 12.85 6.85 5.37
CA LYS A 69 11.46 6.99 4.93
C LYS A 69 10.63 5.88 5.56
N LYS A 70 9.47 6.25 6.12
CA LYS A 70 8.55 5.34 6.78
C LYS A 70 7.26 5.25 6.00
N TYR A 71 6.74 4.03 5.86
CA TYR A 71 5.39 3.77 5.39
C TYR A 71 4.41 4.04 6.54
N ASP A 72 3.40 4.85 6.24
CA ASP A 72 2.34 5.28 7.16
C ASP A 72 1.12 4.35 7.16
N GLY A 73 1.13 3.33 6.30
CA GLY A 73 0.01 2.40 6.14
C GLY A 73 -1.02 2.85 5.12
N TYR A 74 -0.73 3.90 4.32
CA TYR A 74 -1.62 4.40 3.29
C TYR A 74 -2.22 3.28 2.44
N THR A 75 -3.54 3.27 2.34
CA THR A 75 -4.31 2.42 1.45
C THR A 75 -5.53 3.19 0.95
N SER A 76 -6.06 2.78 -0.21
CA SER A 76 -7.27 3.33 -0.79
C SER A 76 -8.23 2.22 -1.19
N CYS A 77 -9.53 2.45 -0.96
CA CYS A 77 -10.63 1.60 -1.35
C CYS A 77 -11.71 2.45 -2.05
N PRO A 78 -11.73 2.48 -3.39
CA PRO A 78 -12.83 3.10 -4.14
C PRO A 78 -14.08 2.21 -4.07
N LEU A 79 -15.02 2.57 -3.20
CA LEU A 79 -16.27 1.87 -2.97
C LEU A 79 -17.31 2.28 -4.03
N ILE A 80 -17.56 1.41 -5.00
CA ILE A 80 -18.56 1.66 -6.04
C ILE A 80 -19.96 1.47 -5.46
N THR A 81 -20.71 2.57 -5.33
CA THR A 81 -22.06 2.57 -4.75
C THR A 81 -23.14 2.43 -5.82
N ASN A 82 -22.87 2.86 -7.05
CA ASN A 82 -23.74 2.68 -8.22
C ASN A 82 -22.91 2.76 -9.53
N TYR A 83 -23.53 2.50 -10.67
CA TYR A 83 -22.98 2.56 -12.03
C TYR A 83 -22.34 3.90 -12.44
N ASN A 84 -22.46 4.96 -11.63
CA ASN A 84 -21.83 6.25 -11.86
C ASN A 84 -21.44 6.98 -10.56
N ARG A 85 -21.33 6.27 -9.43
CA ARG A 85 -20.98 6.86 -8.13
C ARG A 85 -20.02 5.96 -7.36
N ALA A 86 -19.08 6.60 -6.68
CA ALA A 86 -18.19 5.93 -5.75
C ALA A 86 -17.90 6.82 -4.54
N ILE A 87 -17.62 6.18 -3.41
CA ILE A 87 -17.01 6.78 -2.22
C ILE A 87 -15.52 6.42 -2.26
N LEU A 88 -14.62 7.39 -2.16
CA LEU A 88 -13.18 7.15 -2.21
C LEU A 88 -12.63 7.11 -0.78
N ALA A 89 -12.58 5.92 -0.19
CA ALA A 89 -12.06 5.77 1.17
C ALA A 89 -10.52 5.68 1.12
N GLU A 90 -9.83 6.58 1.81
CA GLU A 90 -8.37 6.58 1.95
C GLU A 90 -8.02 6.70 3.43
N PHE A 91 -7.09 5.89 3.91
CA PHE A 91 -6.75 5.85 5.33
C PHE A 91 -5.35 5.28 5.60
N ASP A 92 -4.87 5.52 6.82
CA ASP A 92 -3.55 5.13 7.32
C ASP A 92 -3.60 3.92 8.27
N TYR A 93 -2.48 3.57 8.91
CA TYR A 93 -2.42 2.52 9.94
C TYR A 93 -3.32 2.75 11.15
N ASN A 94 -3.67 4.01 11.45
CA ASN A 94 -4.53 4.36 12.57
C ASN A 94 -6.03 4.33 12.19
N ALA A 95 -6.34 3.85 10.99
CA ALA A 95 -7.67 3.88 10.39
C ALA A 95 -8.26 5.31 10.36
N GLN A 96 -7.41 6.34 10.29
CA GLN A 96 -7.85 7.71 10.14
C GLN A 96 -7.92 8.09 8.66
N PRO A 97 -8.92 8.90 8.25
CA PRO A 97 -9.01 9.39 6.89
C PRO A 97 -7.73 10.13 6.46
N LEU A 98 -7.18 9.74 5.32
CA LEU A 98 -6.02 10.38 4.68
C LEU A 98 -6.39 10.71 3.22
N GLU A 99 -7.37 11.60 3.07
CA GLU A 99 -7.96 11.93 1.77
C GLU A 99 -6.98 12.72 0.89
N THR A 100 -6.83 12.29 -0.36
CA THR A 100 -5.95 12.93 -1.34
C THR A 100 -6.50 14.26 -1.84
N PHE A 101 -7.83 14.35 -2.01
CA PHE A 101 -8.46 15.53 -2.59
C PHE A 101 -9.01 16.49 -1.53
N PRO A 102 -9.06 17.82 -1.79
CA PRO A 102 -9.53 18.82 -0.84
C PRO A 102 -11.07 18.90 -0.79
N PHE A 103 -11.77 17.76 -0.82
CA PHE A 103 -13.21 17.66 -0.67
C PHE A 103 -13.56 16.36 0.07
N ASP A 104 -14.67 16.37 0.82
CA ASP A 104 -15.15 15.21 1.60
C ASP A 104 -15.37 13.98 0.69
N GLN A 105 -14.50 12.98 0.78
CA GLN A 105 -14.54 11.77 -0.03
C GLN A 105 -15.49 10.71 0.52
N SER A 106 -16.06 10.90 1.71
CA SER A 106 -17.10 10.04 2.29
C SER A 106 -18.43 10.11 1.54
N LYS A 107 -18.63 11.14 0.72
CA LYS A 107 -19.82 11.31 -0.12
C LYS A 107 -19.71 10.56 -1.44
N GLU A 108 -20.84 10.05 -1.91
CA GLU A 108 -20.96 9.49 -3.25
C GLU A 108 -20.67 10.55 -4.31
N ARG A 109 -19.64 10.31 -5.13
CA ARG A 109 -19.19 11.26 -6.15
C ARG A 109 -19.02 10.60 -7.51
N LEU A 110 -19.43 11.35 -8.55
CA LEU A 110 -19.20 10.99 -9.95
C LEU A 110 -17.70 11.04 -10.30
N ILE A 111 -16.98 12.02 -9.75
CA ILE A 111 -15.54 12.18 -9.97
C ILE A 111 -14.79 10.96 -9.43
N SER A 112 -15.10 10.50 -8.21
CA SER A 112 -14.50 9.28 -7.63
C SER A 112 -14.79 8.04 -8.48
N PHE A 113 -15.96 7.96 -9.10
CA PHE A 113 -16.29 6.88 -10.02
C PHE A 113 -15.41 6.90 -11.27
N HIS A 114 -15.33 8.01 -12.00
CA HIS A 114 -14.50 8.14 -13.20
C HIS A 114 -13.00 8.01 -12.89
N LEU A 115 -12.56 8.48 -11.73
CA LEU A 115 -11.22 8.25 -11.21
C LEU A 115 -10.90 6.75 -11.19
N LYS A 116 -11.78 5.94 -10.57
CA LYS A 116 -11.62 4.48 -10.49
C LYS A 116 -11.85 3.78 -11.83
N ALA A 117 -12.87 4.16 -12.58
CA ALA A 117 -13.36 3.43 -13.74
C ALA A 117 -12.50 3.68 -14.98
N ASP A 118 -12.06 4.93 -15.18
CA ASP A 118 -11.41 5.36 -16.41
C ASP A 118 -9.93 5.72 -16.19
N MET A 119 -9.62 6.45 -15.11
CA MET A 119 -8.26 6.95 -14.88
C MET A 119 -7.32 5.90 -14.25
N MET A 120 -7.78 5.18 -13.22
CA MET A 120 -6.94 4.20 -12.51
C MET A 120 -6.42 3.06 -13.40
N PRO A 121 -7.20 2.47 -14.34
CA PRO A 121 -6.66 1.46 -15.25
C PRO A 121 -5.50 1.99 -16.09
N TYR A 122 -5.59 3.23 -16.58
CA TYR A 122 -4.51 3.85 -17.34
C TYR A 122 -3.27 4.09 -16.47
N LEU A 123 -3.44 4.68 -15.28
CA LEU A 123 -2.32 4.91 -14.36
C LEU A 123 -1.68 3.61 -13.86
N TYR A 124 -2.48 2.55 -13.72
CA TYR A 124 -1.95 1.23 -13.45
C TYR A 124 -1.04 0.81 -14.59
N TRP A 125 -1.53 0.62 -15.82
CA TRP A 125 -0.70 0.05 -16.89
C TRP A 125 0.49 0.91 -17.33
N TYR A 126 0.37 2.23 -17.25
CA TYR A 126 1.40 3.16 -17.75
C TYR A 126 2.22 3.81 -16.64
N GLY A 127 1.87 3.60 -15.38
CA GLY A 127 2.57 4.15 -14.22
C GLY A 127 3.16 3.06 -13.33
N LEU A 128 2.32 2.31 -12.61
CA LEU A 128 2.77 1.49 -11.48
C LEU A 128 3.79 0.37 -11.82
N PRO A 129 3.65 -0.39 -12.93
CA PRO A 129 4.63 -1.39 -13.34
C PRO A 129 5.88 -0.83 -14.04
N LYS A 130 5.96 0.48 -14.32
CA LYS A 130 7.08 1.11 -15.03
C LYS A 130 8.07 1.73 -14.07
#